data_AF-A0A8T7BBL5-F1
#
_entry.id   AF-A0A8T7BBL5-F1
#
_cell.length_a   1.000
_cell.length_b   1.000
_cell.length_c   1.000
_cell.angle_alpha   90.00
_cell.angle_beta   90.00
_cell.angle_gamma   90.00
#
_symmetry.space_group_name_H-M   'P 1'
#
loop_
_entity.id
_entity.type
_entity.pdbx_description
1 polymer ?
#
loop_
_entity_poly.entity_id
_entity_poly.type
_entity_poly.pdbx_seq_one_letter_code
_entity_poly.pdbx_strand_id
1 'polypeptide(L)'
;MKLNYLPVLACLLSLLLAACDEEDMPTTDPAAKSTTQDGNSATAPQSLDERRALREKLAGEQTNKITSIESVAVATEQSAAMVSGEVPDKLLDMIIDSLMSSNGAQRDEVTVQSAADIVFNDGSLGCPKPGQIYTQAQVPGYRVILEYRGQQFDYRATRKGYFILCDQPGLTAPGAGSKPPVL
;
A
#
# COMPACT_ATOMS: atom_id res chain seq x y z
N MET A 1 -36.17 -3.75 -21.85
CA MET A 1 -37.03 -4.42 -20.84
C MET A 1 -36.57 -3.99 -19.46
N LYS A 2 -37.36 -3.18 -18.76
CA LYS A 2 -37.10 -2.77 -17.36
C LYS A 2 -37.74 -3.83 -16.46
N LEU A 3 -36.94 -4.59 -15.71
CA LEU A 3 -37.44 -5.57 -14.73
C LEU A 3 -37.40 -4.96 -13.32
N ASN A 4 -38.60 -4.86 -12.73
CA ASN A 4 -38.91 -4.21 -11.47
C ASN A 4 -38.65 -5.15 -10.28
N TYR A 5 -37.55 -4.97 -9.54
CA TYR A 5 -37.22 -5.75 -8.32
C TYR A 5 -37.68 -5.09 -7.01
N LEU A 6 -38.46 -4.01 -7.11
CA LEU A 6 -38.87 -3.19 -5.96
C LEU A 6 -39.91 -3.80 -4.99
N PRO A 7 -40.69 -4.88 -5.27
CA PRO A 7 -41.65 -5.37 -4.28
C PRO A 7 -41.14 -6.54 -3.40
N VAL A 8 -39.98 -7.14 -3.69
CA VAL A 8 -39.49 -8.32 -2.93
C VAL A 8 -38.79 -7.90 -1.62
N LEU A 9 -38.39 -6.62 -1.52
CA LEU A 9 -37.67 -6.05 -0.37
C LEU A 9 -38.55 -5.84 0.89
N ALA A 10 -39.87 -6.05 0.81
CA ALA A 10 -40.78 -5.73 1.92
C ALA A 10 -41.15 -6.93 2.84
N CYS A 11 -40.71 -8.16 2.54
CA CYS A 11 -41.13 -9.36 3.32
C CYS A 11 -40.08 -9.91 4.31
N LEU A 12 -38.83 -9.44 4.32
CA LEU A 12 -37.80 -9.97 5.23
C LEU A 12 -37.61 -9.15 6.52
N LEU A 13 -38.40 -8.10 6.74
CA LEU A 13 -38.24 -7.20 7.88
C LEU A 13 -39.06 -7.58 9.15
N SER A 14 -39.69 -8.75 9.21
CA SER A 14 -40.75 -9.02 10.21
C SER A 14 -40.62 -10.29 11.08
N LEU A 15 -39.50 -11.02 11.08
CA LEU A 15 -39.28 -12.19 11.96
C LEU A 15 -37.80 -12.19 12.39
N LEU A 16 -37.36 -12.18 13.65
CA LEU A 16 -37.94 -12.60 14.91
C LEU A 16 -37.15 -11.94 16.05
N LEU A 17 -37.86 -11.17 16.89
CA LEU A 17 -37.49 -10.94 18.28
C LEU A 17 -37.49 -12.31 19.00
N ALA A 18 -36.35 -12.71 19.54
CA ALA A 18 -36.27 -13.67 20.64
C ALA A 18 -35.27 -13.12 21.66
N ALA A 19 -35.78 -12.87 22.86
CA ALA A 19 -35.04 -12.39 24.02
C ALA A 19 -34.26 -13.53 24.71
N CYS A 20 -33.51 -13.10 25.74
CA CYS A 20 -32.75 -13.87 26.74
C CYS A 20 -31.32 -14.22 26.30
N ASP A 21 -30.29 -13.64 26.92
CA ASP A 21 -29.80 -14.13 28.23
C ASP A 21 -28.80 -13.14 28.85
N GLU A 22 -28.91 -13.00 30.16
CA GLU A 22 -28.13 -12.16 31.06
C GLU A 22 -27.13 -13.07 31.79
N GLU A 23 -25.84 -13.02 31.46
CA GLU A 23 -24.81 -13.68 32.25
C GLU A 23 -23.56 -12.78 32.32
N ASP A 24 -23.54 -12.01 33.41
CA ASP A 24 -22.47 -11.80 34.40
C ASP A 24 -21.04 -12.33 34.11
N MET A 25 -20.07 -11.74 34.82
CA MET A 25 -18.69 -12.22 35.14
C MET A 25 -17.55 -11.35 34.54
N PRO A 26 -16.37 -11.31 35.18
CA PRO A 26 -16.10 -10.53 36.39
C PRO A 26 -14.86 -9.64 36.24
N THR A 27 -14.73 -8.69 37.17
CA THR A 27 -13.55 -7.86 37.43
C THR A 27 -12.26 -8.67 37.50
N THR A 28 -11.23 -8.31 36.73
CA THR A 28 -9.84 -8.51 37.16
C THR A 28 -8.90 -7.51 36.47
N ASP A 29 -8.57 -6.43 37.18
CA ASP A 29 -7.31 -5.73 37.00
C ASP A 29 -6.16 -6.68 37.32
N PRO A 30 -5.07 -6.64 36.54
CA PRO A 30 -3.76 -6.74 37.16
C PRO A 30 -2.93 -5.50 36.83
N ALA A 31 -2.75 -4.67 37.85
CA ALA A 31 -1.59 -3.81 37.99
C ALA A 31 -0.32 -4.66 37.88
N ALA A 32 0.27 -4.72 36.69
CA ALA A 32 1.57 -5.31 36.47
C ALA A 32 2.65 -4.32 36.96
N LYS A 33 3.14 -4.66 38.14
CA LYS A 33 4.25 -4.07 38.87
C LYS A 33 5.50 -3.95 37.99
N SER A 34 6.11 -2.76 38.10
CA SER A 34 7.42 -2.38 37.63
C SER A 34 8.56 -3.26 38.18
N THR A 35 9.64 -3.31 37.40
CA THR A 35 11.06 -3.52 37.82
C THR A 35 11.49 -4.97 38.04
N THR A 36 12.29 -5.53 37.14
CA THR A 36 13.77 -5.41 37.16
C THR A 36 14.36 -6.09 35.91
N GLN A 37 15.02 -5.28 35.09
CA GLN A 37 16.01 -5.69 34.10
C GLN A 37 17.21 -6.30 34.81
N ASP A 38 17.67 -7.46 34.36
CA ASP A 38 19.09 -7.83 34.43
C ASP A 38 19.42 -8.89 33.36
N GLY A 39 20.51 -8.68 32.63
CA GLY A 39 21.26 -9.79 32.03
C GLY A 39 21.30 -9.88 30.51
N ASN A 40 21.90 -8.90 29.82
CA ASN A 40 22.54 -9.17 28.52
C ASN A 40 23.80 -8.30 28.37
N SER A 41 24.89 -8.78 28.97
CA SER A 41 26.24 -8.48 28.51
C SER A 41 26.38 -8.96 27.06
N ALA A 42 26.33 -8.02 26.13
CA ALA A 42 26.93 -8.15 24.82
C ALA A 42 27.74 -6.88 24.57
N THR A 43 29.05 -7.00 24.73
CA THR A 43 30.05 -5.94 24.53
C THR A 43 29.97 -5.40 23.10
N ALA A 44 29.19 -4.33 22.90
CA ALA A 44 29.32 -3.45 21.74
C ALA A 44 30.45 -2.46 22.03
N PRO A 45 31.41 -2.22 21.09
CA PRO A 45 32.45 -1.22 21.31
C PRO A 45 31.80 0.15 21.49
N GLN A 46 31.85 0.69 22.71
CA GLN A 46 31.15 1.93 23.09
C GLN A 46 32.01 3.19 22.95
N SER A 47 33.30 3.08 22.61
CA SER A 47 34.11 4.28 22.44
C SER A 47 33.78 4.95 21.09
N LEU A 48 33.43 6.25 21.14
CA LEU A 48 33.32 7.07 19.94
C LEU A 48 34.69 7.18 19.24
N ASP A 49 35.77 7.02 20.01
CA ASP A 49 37.15 7.09 19.53
C ASP A 49 37.52 5.90 18.61
N GLU A 50 37.12 4.66 18.93
CA GLU A 50 37.31 3.52 18.00
C GLU A 50 36.48 3.67 16.72
N ARG A 51 35.23 4.15 16.85
CA ARG A 51 34.37 4.40 15.69
C ARG A 51 34.92 5.52 14.79
N ARG A 52 35.59 6.51 15.37
CA ARG A 52 36.24 7.60 14.64
C ARG A 52 37.49 7.09 13.90
N ALA A 53 38.33 6.29 14.58
CA ALA A 53 39.51 5.69 13.97
C ALA A 53 39.18 4.71 12.82
N LEU A 54 38.07 3.97 12.92
CA LEU A 54 37.63 3.08 11.83
C LEU A 54 37.10 3.88 10.63
N ARG A 55 36.32 4.95 10.86
CA ARG A 55 35.85 5.83 9.78
C ARG A 55 36.98 6.52 9.03
N GLU A 56 38.01 6.94 9.76
CA GLU A 56 39.19 7.59 9.17
C GLU A 56 40.00 6.61 8.29
N LYS A 57 40.06 5.33 8.66
CA LYS A 57 40.63 4.26 7.82
C LYS A 57 39.84 3.96 6.54
N LEU A 58 38.51 4.10 6.54
CA LEU A 58 37.70 3.85 5.34
C LEU A 58 37.61 5.05 4.38
N ALA A 59 37.96 6.26 4.82
CA ALA A 59 37.88 7.47 3.99
C ALA A 59 39.04 7.62 2.99
N GLY A 60 40.06 6.75 3.04
CA GLY A 60 41.28 6.87 2.24
C GLY A 60 41.31 6.17 0.88
N GLU A 61 40.33 5.33 0.52
CA GLU A 61 40.47 4.42 -0.65
C GLU A 61 39.36 4.49 -1.71
N GLN A 62 38.36 5.38 -1.57
CA GLN A 62 37.27 5.49 -2.56
C GLN A 62 37.23 6.83 -3.31
N THR A 63 38.37 7.30 -3.81
CA THR A 63 38.44 8.52 -4.62
C THR A 63 39.08 8.35 -5.99
N ASN A 64 39.28 7.12 -6.49
CA ASN A 64 39.84 6.95 -7.83
C ASN A 64 39.21 5.82 -8.65
N LYS A 65 37.88 5.88 -8.85
CA LYS A 65 37.24 5.14 -9.95
C LYS A 65 35.87 5.69 -10.38
N ILE A 66 35.70 7.01 -10.41
CA ILE A 66 34.55 7.62 -11.10
C ILE A 66 35.05 8.89 -11.81
N THR A 67 35.91 8.69 -12.81
CA THR A 67 36.29 9.75 -13.75
C THR A 67 36.38 9.12 -15.13
N SER A 68 35.22 8.72 -15.66
CA SER A 68 34.97 8.63 -17.10
C SER A 68 33.49 8.28 -17.33
N ILE A 69 32.61 9.28 -17.20
CA ILE A 69 31.38 9.31 -18.00
C ILE A 69 31.35 10.66 -18.70
N GLU A 70 32.16 10.70 -19.74
CA GLU A 70 32.11 11.69 -20.78
C GLU A 70 30.77 11.55 -21.51
N SER A 71 29.96 12.61 -21.44
CA SER A 71 29.19 13.13 -22.57
C SER A 71 28.47 12.11 -23.45
N VAL A 72 27.34 11.57 -22.96
CA VAL A 72 26.28 11.09 -23.84
C VAL A 72 24.98 11.76 -23.43
N ALA A 73 24.74 12.92 -24.02
CA ALA A 73 23.41 13.47 -24.18
C ALA A 73 22.63 12.52 -25.11
N VAL A 74 21.82 11.64 -24.52
CA VAL A 74 20.81 10.88 -25.26
C VAL A 74 19.49 10.98 -24.51
N ALA A 75 18.59 11.75 -25.12
CA ALA A 75 17.15 11.55 -25.23
C ALA A 75 16.42 10.87 -24.06
N THR A 76 15.75 11.73 -23.30
CA THR A 76 14.31 11.75 -22.96
C THR A 76 13.32 10.82 -23.70
N GLU A 77 13.55 9.52 -23.91
CA GLU A 77 12.53 8.61 -24.49
C GLU A 77 12.53 7.17 -23.93
N GLN A 78 12.98 6.97 -22.69
CA GLN A 78 12.98 5.63 -22.09
C GLN A 78 12.48 5.62 -20.65
N SER A 79 11.22 6.02 -20.47
CA SER A 79 10.51 5.88 -19.20
C SER A 79 9.04 5.47 -19.35
N ALA A 80 8.55 5.18 -20.57
CA ALA A 80 7.13 4.95 -20.83
C ALA A 80 6.77 3.56 -21.43
N ALA A 81 7.71 2.61 -21.55
CA ALA A 81 7.46 1.34 -22.26
C ALA A 81 7.96 0.04 -21.59
N MET A 82 8.45 0.07 -20.35
CA MET A 82 8.78 -1.14 -19.56
C MET A 82 8.32 -0.82 -18.13
N VAL A 83 7.34 -1.48 -17.51
CA VAL A 83 7.25 -2.90 -17.19
C VAL A 83 5.77 -3.25 -17.05
N SER A 84 5.18 -3.89 -18.06
CA SER A 84 3.80 -4.42 -18.01
C SER A 84 3.75 -5.94 -18.19
N GLY A 85 4.90 -6.61 -18.24
CA GLY A 85 4.99 -8.02 -18.60
C GLY A 85 4.56 -9.01 -17.52
N GLU A 86 4.33 -8.56 -16.28
CA GLU A 86 4.05 -9.46 -15.16
C GLU A 86 2.57 -9.52 -14.75
N VAL A 87 1.77 -8.52 -15.12
CA VAL A 87 0.34 -8.49 -14.81
C VAL A 87 -0.44 -9.04 -16.00
N PRO A 88 -1.38 -9.99 -15.81
CA PRO A 88 -2.22 -10.48 -16.90
C PRO A 88 -2.98 -9.34 -17.59
N ASP A 89 -2.90 -9.25 -18.92
CA ASP A 89 -3.48 -8.15 -19.71
C ASP A 89 -4.94 -7.88 -19.36
N LYS A 90 -5.76 -8.94 -19.24
CA LYS A 90 -7.17 -8.83 -18.87
C LYS A 90 -7.38 -8.14 -17.51
N LEU A 91 -6.51 -8.41 -16.55
CA LEU A 91 -6.60 -7.77 -15.22
C LEU A 91 -6.18 -6.30 -15.32
N LEU A 92 -5.13 -6.01 -16.09
CA LEU A 92 -4.68 -4.64 -16.31
C LEU A 92 -5.78 -3.80 -16.99
N ASP A 93 -6.43 -4.34 -18.02
CA ASP A 93 -7.55 -3.69 -18.71
C ASP A 93 -8.72 -3.40 -17.74
N MET A 94 -9.11 -4.36 -16.90
CA MET A 94 -10.16 -4.14 -15.89
C MET A 94 -9.80 -3.03 -14.88
N ILE A 95 -8.52 -2.92 -14.51
CA ILE A 95 -8.04 -1.87 -13.60
C ILE A 95 -8.11 -0.50 -14.29
N ILE A 96 -7.71 -0.41 -15.55
CA ILE A 96 -7.81 0.83 -16.33
C ILE A 96 -9.27 1.24 -16.52
N ASP A 97 -10.14 0.30 -16.89
CA ASP A 97 -11.58 0.55 -17.04
C ASP A 97 -12.20 1.08 -15.74
N SER A 98 -11.73 0.59 -14.58
CA SER A 98 -12.14 1.10 -13.28
C SER A 98 -11.79 2.58 -13.12
N LEU A 99 -10.57 3.00 -13.48
CA LEU A 99 -10.13 4.39 -13.40
C LEU A 99 -10.91 5.28 -14.38
N MET A 100 -11.11 4.81 -15.60
CA MET A 100 -11.91 5.49 -16.61
C MET A 100 -13.35 5.72 -16.13
N SER A 101 -13.95 4.71 -15.52
CA SER A 101 -15.32 4.77 -15.02
C SER A 101 -15.47 5.70 -13.81
N SER A 102 -14.50 5.73 -12.89
CA SER A 102 -14.57 6.57 -11.68
C SER A 102 -14.20 8.03 -11.93
N ASN A 103 -13.33 8.32 -12.90
CA ASN A 103 -12.75 9.65 -13.11
C ASN A 103 -13.11 10.27 -14.47
N GLY A 104 -13.89 9.58 -15.29
CA GLY A 104 -14.25 10.01 -16.65
C GLY A 104 -13.04 10.12 -17.58
N ALA A 105 -11.97 9.36 -17.31
CA ALA A 105 -10.76 9.36 -18.12
C ALA A 105 -11.01 8.66 -19.47
N GLN A 106 -10.36 9.13 -20.53
CA GLN A 106 -10.25 8.40 -21.78
C GLN A 106 -9.03 7.47 -21.74
N ARG A 107 -9.04 6.41 -22.57
CA ARG A 107 -8.00 5.37 -22.52
C ARG A 107 -6.61 5.93 -22.82
N ASP A 108 -6.54 6.89 -23.73
CA ASP A 108 -5.35 7.62 -24.18
C ASP A 108 -4.86 8.67 -23.17
N GLU A 109 -5.69 9.08 -22.21
CA GLU A 109 -5.29 9.94 -21.08
C GLU A 109 -4.66 9.15 -19.92
N VAL A 110 -4.71 7.81 -19.93
CA VAL A 110 -4.24 6.95 -18.84
C VAL A 110 -2.89 6.31 -19.18
N THR A 111 -1.88 6.61 -18.38
CA THR A 111 -0.53 6.03 -18.50
C THR A 111 -0.33 4.94 -17.46
N VAL A 112 0.23 3.78 -17.85
CA VAL A 112 0.67 2.75 -16.88
C VAL A 112 2.11 3.05 -16.49
N GLN A 113 2.32 3.53 -15.26
CA GLN A 113 3.66 3.85 -14.75
C GLN A 113 4.40 2.62 -14.23
N SER A 114 3.68 1.65 -13.66
CA SER A 114 4.25 0.42 -13.13
C SER A 114 3.20 -0.67 -13.05
N ALA A 115 3.59 -1.91 -13.35
CA ALA A 115 2.76 -3.10 -13.13
C ALA A 115 3.67 -4.26 -12.71
N ALA A 116 3.63 -4.62 -11.42
CA ALA A 116 4.57 -5.56 -10.81
C ALA A 116 3.85 -6.71 -10.08
N ASP A 117 4.37 -7.93 -10.19
CA ASP A 117 4.01 -9.06 -9.32
C ASP A 117 4.76 -8.92 -7.97
N ILE A 118 4.00 -8.84 -6.88
CA ILE A 118 4.55 -8.68 -5.54
C ILE A 118 3.78 -9.56 -4.54
N VAL A 119 4.39 -9.80 -3.39
CA VAL A 119 3.73 -10.47 -2.27
C VAL A 119 3.39 -9.44 -1.19
N PHE A 120 2.12 -9.37 -0.84
CA PHE A 120 1.61 -8.53 0.24
C PHE A 120 1.75 -9.26 1.59
N ASN A 121 1.97 -8.50 2.66
CA ASN A 121 2.21 -9.06 3.99
C ASN A 121 0.97 -9.73 4.61
N ASP A 122 -0.23 -9.29 4.21
CA ASP A 122 -1.50 -9.73 4.79
C ASP A 122 -2.66 -9.58 3.77
N GLY A 123 -3.86 -10.00 4.18
CA GLY A 123 -5.08 -9.91 3.39
C GLY A 123 -5.59 -8.48 3.10
N SER A 124 -4.95 -7.44 3.64
CA SER A 124 -5.31 -6.04 3.35
C SER A 124 -4.73 -5.54 2.02
N LEU A 125 -3.80 -6.30 1.43
CA LEU A 125 -3.02 -5.90 0.25
C LEU A 125 -2.23 -4.59 0.48
N GLY A 126 -1.91 -4.27 1.74
CA GLY A 126 -1.24 -3.02 2.12
C GLY A 126 -2.18 -1.81 2.20
N CYS A 127 -3.50 -2.02 2.14
CA CYS A 127 -4.52 -0.96 2.18
C CYS A 127 -5.54 -1.24 3.30
N PRO A 128 -5.11 -1.29 4.58
CA PRO A 128 -6.00 -1.62 5.68
C PRO A 128 -7.03 -0.52 5.90
N LYS A 129 -8.28 -0.90 6.12
CA LYS A 129 -9.38 0.00 6.49
C LYS A 129 -9.61 -0.04 8.01
N PRO A 130 -9.94 1.10 8.65
CA PRO A 130 -10.25 1.14 10.07
C PRO A 130 -11.34 0.15 10.46
N GLY A 131 -11.15 -0.53 11.59
CA GLY A 131 -12.12 -1.48 12.14
C GLY A 131 -12.25 -2.81 11.39
N GLN A 132 -11.42 -3.07 10.37
CA GLN A 132 -11.37 -4.36 9.70
C GLN A 132 -10.26 -5.25 10.27
N ILE A 133 -10.53 -6.55 10.36
CA ILE A 133 -9.53 -7.56 10.71
C ILE A 133 -9.12 -8.29 9.44
N TYR A 134 -7.81 -8.37 9.20
CA TYR A 134 -7.24 -9.02 8.02
C TYR A 134 -6.53 -10.31 8.40
N THR A 135 -6.35 -11.19 7.41
CA THR A 135 -5.59 -12.42 7.60
C THR A 135 -4.10 -12.12 7.63
N GLN A 136 -3.35 -12.72 8.56
CA GLN A 136 -1.88 -12.56 8.64
C GLN A 136 -1.11 -13.46 7.65
N ALA A 137 -1.74 -13.81 6.53
CA ALA A 137 -1.14 -14.66 5.51
C ALA A 137 -0.58 -13.82 4.37
N GLN A 138 0.61 -14.15 3.89
CA GLN A 138 1.20 -13.51 2.72
C GLN A 138 0.34 -13.77 1.48
N VAL A 139 0.03 -12.72 0.73
CA VAL A 139 -0.83 -12.78 -0.45
C VAL A 139 -0.04 -12.40 -1.70
N PRO A 140 0.26 -13.35 -2.60
CA PRO A 140 0.78 -13.03 -3.92
C PRO A 140 -0.25 -12.27 -4.76
N GLY A 141 0.19 -11.25 -5.46
CA GLY A 141 -0.68 -10.35 -6.20
C GLY A 141 0.07 -9.36 -7.06
N TYR A 142 -0.60 -8.28 -7.43
CA TYR A 142 -0.06 -7.27 -8.33
C TYR A 142 -0.21 -5.88 -7.74
N ARG A 143 0.79 -5.02 -7.99
CA ARG A 143 0.72 -3.58 -7.78
C ARG A 143 0.77 -2.89 -9.13
N VAL A 144 -0.26 -2.10 -9.43
CA VAL A 144 -0.36 -1.33 -10.66
C VAL A 144 -0.45 0.15 -10.30
N ILE A 145 0.48 0.95 -10.80
CA ILE A 145 0.44 2.41 -10.69
C ILE A 145 -0.01 2.97 -12.03
N LEU A 146 -1.18 3.59 -12.04
CA LEU A 146 -1.68 4.37 -13.17
C LEU A 146 -1.42 5.85 -12.93
N GLU A 147 -1.24 6.61 -14.00
CA GLU A 147 -1.19 8.06 -13.98
C GLU A 147 -2.27 8.63 -14.88
N TYR A 148 -2.98 9.64 -14.37
CA TYR A 148 -4.00 10.38 -15.09
C TYR A 148 -4.00 11.82 -14.61
N ARG A 149 -3.82 12.76 -15.55
CA ARG A 149 -3.77 14.21 -15.29
C ARG A 149 -2.77 14.59 -14.20
N GLY A 150 -1.60 13.96 -14.21
CA GLY A 150 -0.52 14.19 -13.26
C GLY A 150 -0.74 13.56 -11.87
N GLN A 151 -1.84 12.84 -11.67
CA GLN A 151 -2.14 12.13 -10.41
C GLN A 151 -1.86 10.64 -10.56
N GLN A 152 -1.27 10.03 -9.53
CA GLN A 152 -1.02 8.61 -9.49
C GLN A 152 -2.12 7.87 -8.73
N PHE A 153 -2.50 6.71 -9.26
CA PHE A 153 -3.52 5.82 -8.71
C PHE A 153 -2.89 4.45 -8.46
N ASP A 154 -2.84 4.05 -7.19
CA ASP A 154 -2.18 2.81 -6.76
C ASP A 154 -3.22 1.68 -6.60
N TYR A 155 -3.32 0.83 -7.61
CA TYR A 155 -4.20 -0.34 -7.60
C TYR A 155 -3.47 -1.58 -7.11
N ARG A 156 -4.10 -2.30 -6.18
CA ARG A 156 -3.60 -3.57 -5.62
C ARG A 156 -4.54 -4.70 -5.98
N ALA A 157 -4.01 -5.79 -6.51
CA ALA A 157 -4.80 -6.92 -6.95
C ALA A 157 -4.27 -8.25 -6.41
N THR A 158 -5.17 -9.21 -6.25
CA THR A 158 -4.82 -10.61 -6.00
C THR A 158 -4.65 -11.35 -7.33
N ARG A 159 -3.97 -12.50 -7.32
CA ARG A 159 -3.90 -13.39 -8.50
C ARG A 159 -5.26 -13.92 -8.97
N LYS A 160 -6.29 -13.85 -8.13
CA LYS A 160 -7.67 -14.26 -8.46
C LYS A 160 -8.46 -13.17 -9.18
N GLY A 161 -7.89 -11.97 -9.36
CA GLY A 161 -8.51 -10.87 -10.09
C GLY A 161 -9.33 -9.90 -9.23
N TYR A 162 -9.43 -10.10 -7.92
CA TYR A 162 -9.93 -9.05 -7.01
C TYR A 162 -8.90 -7.92 -6.92
N PHE A 163 -9.33 -6.66 -7.08
CA PHE A 163 -8.48 -5.48 -6.95
C PHE A 163 -9.15 -4.34 -6.18
N ILE A 164 -8.33 -3.44 -5.63
CA ILE A 164 -8.72 -2.23 -4.90
C ILE A 164 -7.86 -1.05 -5.30
N LEU A 165 -8.43 0.15 -5.27
CA LEU A 165 -7.67 1.39 -5.27
C LEU A 165 -7.20 1.68 -3.83
N CYS A 166 -5.91 1.90 -3.65
CA CYS A 166 -5.29 2.18 -2.37
C CYS A 166 -5.15 3.69 -2.17
N ASP A 167 -5.92 4.24 -1.24
CA ASP A 167 -5.77 5.63 -0.84
C ASP A 167 -4.57 5.77 0.11
N GLN A 168 -3.36 5.90 -0.44
CA GLN A 168 -2.17 6.22 0.34
C GLN A 168 -2.04 7.75 0.43
N PRO A 169 -2.17 8.37 1.62
CA PRO A 169 -1.89 9.78 1.80
C PRO A 169 -0.39 10.01 1.52
N GLY A 170 -0.08 10.54 0.33
CA GLY A 170 1.30 10.75 -0.13
C GLY A 170 1.56 10.40 -1.61
N LEU A 171 0.65 9.69 -2.28
CA LEU A 171 0.70 9.50 -3.75
C LEU A 171 -0.21 10.47 -4.51
N THR A 172 -1.01 11.26 -3.82
CA THR A 172 -1.67 12.42 -4.39
C THR A 172 -0.60 13.39 -4.90
N ALA A 173 -0.71 13.76 -6.17
CA ALA A 173 0.14 14.78 -6.77
C ALA A 173 0.23 16.01 -5.85
N PRO A 174 1.40 16.68 -5.76
CA PRO A 174 1.50 17.96 -5.07
C PRO A 174 0.52 18.95 -5.70
N GLY A 175 -0.66 19.11 -5.11
CA GLY A 175 -1.75 19.92 -5.69
C GLY A 175 -3.18 19.40 -5.42
N ALA A 176 -3.37 18.13 -5.06
CA ALA A 176 -4.68 17.65 -4.61
C ALA A 176 -4.90 18.00 -3.13
N GLY A 177 -5.35 19.23 -2.89
CA GLY A 177 -5.46 19.85 -1.58
C GLY A 177 -6.39 19.12 -0.61
N SER A 178 -5.90 18.91 0.62
CA SER A 178 -6.75 18.77 1.79
C SER A 178 -7.36 20.14 2.11
N LYS A 179 -8.67 20.32 1.87
CA LYS A 179 -9.41 21.42 2.46
C LYS A 179 -9.44 21.21 3.99
N PRO A 180 -8.91 22.13 4.83
CA PRO A 180 -9.03 21.98 6.27
C PRO A 180 -10.49 22.08 6.70
N PRO A 181 -10.90 21.36 7.77
CA PRO A 181 -12.24 21.51 8.33
C PRO A 181 -12.42 22.96 8.80
N VAL A 182 -13.50 23.59 8.35
CA VAL A 182 -13.91 24.91 8.85
C VAL A 182 -14.54 24.67 10.23
N LEU A 183 -13.90 25.18 11.28
CA LEU A 183 -14.47 25.31 12.63
C LEU A 183 -15.32 26.57 12.72
#